data_AF-A0A8J2PEZ8-F1
#
_entry.id   AF-A0A8J2PEZ8-F1
#
_cell.length_a   1.000
_cell.length_b   1.000
_cell.length_c   1.000
_cell.angle_alpha   90.00
_cell.angle_beta   90.00
_cell.angle_gamma   90.00
#
_symmetry.space_group_name_H-M   'P 1'
#
loop_
_entity.id
_entity.type
_entity.pdbx_description
1 polymer ?
#
loop_
_entity_poly.entity_id
_entity_poly.type
_entity_poly.pdbx_seq_one_letter_code
_entity_poly.pdbx_strand_id
1 'polypeptide(L)'
;CLFVCFCIAYPFATFHRLFLHAKSPIAQHVFFILAGSFIGYFNYGGSIIHAYICILVNYLVLLVSSGTLFSVIFSFIFQMCYLMTEYYMTETNTYDIKWTIPHCVLTLRLVGQAFDVLDGTRNNSELSKDQQAQALTKVPSLLECAGHVFYPGSFLIGPQYSLKRYLDFVSGKFSEDGKPPPSVGAGINRLLIGLGYVGIYQVGNIFINNDYLIGPSFAALPLWQKFVVTGLAGRIMLYKYVSVWIVAEGSCTLAGISYNGKEPNGKHKWNGCENIHVPTFEKAYKFGHIIASFNKCTNAWVAHNVYKRLKFLNNRHISQFAALLFLAVWHGLHTGYYMCFFLEFIVMNVEKDFPSPFPKHFQEAFVSVHQRIF
;
A
#
# COMPACT_ATOMS: atom_id res chain seq x y z
N CYS A 1 11.12 -7.32 -17.05
CA CYS A 1 11.97 -6.41 -16.27
C CYS A 1 11.40 -6.08 -14.88
N LEU A 2 10.14 -5.63 -14.77
CA LEU A 2 9.55 -5.22 -13.48
C LEU A 2 9.54 -6.33 -12.40
N PHE A 3 9.15 -7.56 -12.75
CA PHE A 3 9.11 -8.66 -11.77
C PHE A 3 10.47 -8.96 -11.14
N VAL A 4 11.54 -8.92 -11.94
CA VAL A 4 12.92 -9.08 -11.48
C VAL A 4 13.28 -8.03 -10.43
N CYS A 5 12.76 -6.81 -10.56
CA CYS A 5 13.03 -5.73 -9.61
C CYS A 5 12.36 -5.95 -8.25
N PHE A 6 11.20 -6.62 -8.20
CA PHE A 6 10.62 -7.07 -6.93
C PHE A 6 11.48 -8.14 -6.26
N CYS A 7 12.09 -9.03 -7.03
CA CYS A 7 13.01 -10.04 -6.51
C CYS A 7 14.34 -9.43 -6.04
N ILE A 8 14.87 -8.41 -6.72
CA ILE A 8 16.11 -7.70 -6.34
C ILE A 8 16.01 -7.05 -4.95
N ALA A 9 14.81 -6.70 -4.50
CA ALA A 9 14.61 -6.19 -3.14
C ALA A 9 15.00 -7.19 -2.04
N TYR A 10 15.00 -8.50 -2.30
CA TYR A 10 15.40 -9.53 -1.33
C TYR A 10 16.92 -9.54 -1.06
N PRO A 11 17.79 -9.55 -2.09
CA PRO A 11 19.22 -9.28 -1.91
C PRO A 11 19.50 -7.98 -1.17
N PHE A 12 18.81 -6.88 -1.50
CA PHE A 12 19.01 -5.60 -0.79
C PHE A 12 18.57 -5.68 0.68
N ALA A 13 17.42 -6.31 0.97
CA ALA A 13 16.98 -6.56 2.34
C ALA A 13 17.98 -7.43 3.12
N THR A 14 18.56 -8.43 2.46
CA THR A 14 19.56 -9.33 3.05
C THR A 14 20.87 -8.58 3.32
N PHE A 15 21.33 -7.78 2.37
CA PHE A 15 22.51 -6.93 2.53
C PHE A 15 22.33 -5.94 3.69
N HIS A 16 21.20 -5.24 3.75
CA HIS A 16 20.89 -4.35 4.87
C HIS A 16 20.93 -5.12 6.20
N ARG A 17 20.25 -6.27 6.26
CA ARG A 17 20.18 -7.11 7.47
C ARG A 17 21.55 -7.56 7.97
N LEU A 18 22.46 -7.92 7.06
CA LEU A 18 23.79 -8.46 7.42
C LEU A 18 24.81 -7.37 7.75
N PHE A 19 24.77 -6.24 7.05
CA PHE A 19 25.87 -5.27 7.08
C PHE A 19 25.50 -3.91 7.65
N LEU A 20 24.22 -3.50 7.55
CA LEU A 20 23.78 -2.14 7.89
C LEU A 20 22.79 -2.10 9.07
N HIS A 21 22.22 -3.23 9.47
CA HIS A 21 21.39 -3.31 10.66
C HIS A 21 22.19 -2.86 11.90
N ALA A 22 21.53 -2.06 12.75
CA ALA A 22 22.13 -1.42 13.92
C ALA A 22 23.36 -0.53 13.64
N LYS A 23 23.66 -0.23 12.37
CA LYS A 23 24.66 0.78 11.98
C LYS A 23 24.02 2.17 11.93
N SER A 24 24.86 3.18 11.65
CA SER A 24 24.45 4.58 11.52
C SER A 24 23.18 4.74 10.67
N PRO A 25 22.14 5.44 11.16
CA PRO A 25 20.94 5.76 10.39
C PRO A 25 21.24 6.41 9.04
N ILE A 26 22.27 7.27 8.99
CA ILE A 26 22.72 7.94 7.76
C ILE A 26 23.14 6.90 6.70
N ALA A 27 23.94 5.90 7.09
CA ALA A 27 24.39 4.85 6.17
C ALA A 27 23.22 4.03 5.64
N GLN A 28 22.23 3.74 6.50
CA GLN A 28 21.01 3.02 6.10
C GLN A 28 20.18 3.86 5.11
N HIS A 29 19.96 5.15 5.38
CA HIS A 29 19.21 6.02 4.47
C HIS A 29 19.89 6.17 3.11
N VAL A 30 21.21 6.39 3.08
CA VAL A 30 21.99 6.48 1.83
C VAL A 30 21.87 5.18 1.05
N PHE A 31 22.04 4.03 1.71
CA PHE A 31 21.86 2.73 1.05
C PHE A 31 20.46 2.58 0.45
N PHE A 32 19.41 2.91 1.19
CA PHE A 32 18.04 2.80 0.67
C PHE A 32 17.78 3.74 -0.51
N ILE A 33 18.28 4.98 -0.46
CA ILE A 33 18.18 5.92 -1.58
C ILE A 33 18.90 5.36 -2.80
N LEU A 34 20.13 4.89 -2.67
CA LEU A 34 20.88 4.34 -3.79
C LEU A 34 20.22 3.09 -4.39
N ALA A 35 19.76 2.16 -3.53
CA ALA A 35 19.12 0.92 -3.96
C ALA A 35 17.74 1.18 -4.62
N GLY A 36 16.92 2.03 -4.01
CA GLY A 36 15.63 2.42 -4.58
C GLY A 36 15.78 3.20 -5.88
N SER A 37 16.77 4.10 -5.94
CA SER A 37 17.04 4.85 -7.16
C SER A 37 17.60 4.01 -8.29
N PHE A 38 18.42 3.01 -7.97
CA PHE A 38 18.82 1.99 -8.93
C PHE A 38 17.61 1.25 -9.50
N ILE A 39 16.68 0.78 -8.64
CA ILE A 39 15.44 0.13 -9.08
C ILE A 39 14.60 1.06 -9.97
N GLY A 40 14.44 2.33 -9.57
CA GLY A 40 13.66 3.30 -10.34
C GLY A 40 14.29 3.63 -11.69
N TYR A 41 15.59 3.90 -11.72
CA TYR A 41 16.31 4.19 -12.96
C TYR A 41 16.31 2.99 -13.91
N PHE A 42 16.48 1.77 -13.39
CA PHE A 42 16.45 0.56 -14.21
C PHE A 42 15.10 0.34 -14.91
N ASN A 43 13.98 0.68 -14.26
CA ASN A 43 12.65 0.50 -14.86
C ASN A 43 12.20 1.71 -15.69
N TYR A 44 12.61 2.92 -15.32
CA TYR A 44 12.00 4.16 -15.82
C TYR A 44 13.00 5.21 -16.32
N GLY A 45 14.29 4.89 -16.33
CA GLY A 45 15.34 5.80 -16.78
C GLY A 45 15.35 7.14 -16.04
N GLY A 46 15.52 8.22 -16.80
CA GLY A 46 15.59 9.59 -16.28
C GLY A 46 14.32 10.10 -15.58
N SER A 47 13.16 9.47 -15.82
CA SER A 47 11.88 9.86 -15.20
C SER A 47 11.86 9.70 -13.67
N ILE A 48 12.87 9.06 -13.08
CA ILE A 48 13.04 9.07 -11.62
C ILE A 48 13.21 10.50 -11.06
N ILE A 49 13.62 11.48 -11.88
CA ILE A 49 13.78 12.87 -11.46
C ILE A 49 12.51 13.47 -10.84
N HIS A 50 11.32 13.06 -11.32
CA HIS A 50 10.04 13.51 -10.79
C HIS A 50 9.87 13.16 -9.30
N ALA A 51 10.35 11.98 -8.88
CA ALA A 51 10.34 11.60 -7.46
C ALA A 51 11.22 12.54 -6.62
N TYR A 52 12.43 12.86 -7.09
CA TYR A 52 13.34 13.77 -6.40
C TYR A 52 12.79 15.19 -6.30
N ILE A 53 12.19 15.71 -7.38
CA ILE A 53 11.54 17.03 -7.39
C ILE A 53 10.44 17.07 -6.33
N CYS A 54 9.54 16.09 -6.31
CA CYS A 54 8.44 16.04 -5.35
C CYS A 54 8.93 15.91 -3.90
N ILE A 55 9.98 15.12 -3.64
CA ILE A 55 10.60 15.02 -2.31
C ILE A 55 11.18 16.37 -1.87
N LEU A 56 11.92 17.05 -2.76
CA LEU A 56 12.56 18.32 -2.46
C LEU A 56 11.51 19.41 -2.16
N VAL A 57 10.49 19.54 -3.01
CA VAL A 57 9.40 20.51 -2.81
C VAL A 57 8.70 20.24 -1.49
N ASN A 58 8.35 18.99 -1.19
CA ASN A 58 7.70 18.65 0.08
C ASN A 58 8.58 19.01 1.27
N TYR A 59 9.88 18.65 1.22
CA TYR A 59 10.83 18.97 2.28
C TYR A 59 10.96 20.49 2.52
N LEU A 60 11.06 21.29 1.45
CA LEU A 60 11.15 22.75 1.57
C LEU A 60 9.90 23.35 2.22
N VAL A 61 8.72 22.85 1.88
CA VAL A 61 7.45 23.28 2.48
C VAL A 61 7.42 22.93 3.98
N LEU A 62 7.86 21.71 4.34
CA LEU A 62 7.97 21.32 5.75
C LEU A 62 9.02 22.12 6.50
N LEU A 63 10.10 22.55 5.85
CA LEU A 63 11.14 23.36 6.47
C LEU A 63 10.66 24.79 6.76
N VAL A 64 9.95 25.41 5.81
CA VAL A 64 9.52 26.83 5.90
C VAL A 64 8.22 26.99 6.68
N SER A 65 7.32 26.01 6.61
CA SER A 65 5.95 26.12 7.16
C SER A 65 5.58 24.93 8.05
N SER A 66 6.58 24.32 8.70
CA SER A 66 6.42 23.16 9.57
C SER A 66 5.22 23.26 10.51
N GLY A 67 4.46 22.19 10.60
CA GLY A 67 3.44 22.06 11.64
C GLY A 67 2.21 22.96 11.44
N THR A 68 2.03 23.52 10.24
CA THR A 68 0.90 24.38 9.90
C THR A 68 -0.09 23.68 8.97
N LEU A 69 -1.35 24.10 9.01
CA LEU A 69 -2.35 23.64 8.04
C LEU A 69 -1.97 24.02 6.59
N PHE A 70 -1.27 25.14 6.40
CA PHE A 70 -0.76 25.55 5.09
C PHE A 70 0.17 24.48 4.50
N SER A 71 1.11 23.94 5.28
CA SER A 71 2.03 22.89 4.80
C SER A 71 1.28 21.66 4.30
N VAL A 72 0.24 21.24 5.02
CA VAL A 72 -0.61 20.11 4.64
C VAL A 72 -1.38 20.39 3.36
N ILE A 73 -2.06 21.54 3.28
CA ILE A 73 -2.86 21.90 2.11
C ILE A 73 -1.96 22.03 0.88
N PHE A 74 -0.82 22.70 1.01
CA PHE A 74 0.13 22.86 -0.08
C PHE A 74 0.67 21.51 -0.54
N SER A 75 1.17 20.67 0.38
CA SER A 75 1.66 19.33 0.04
C SER A 75 0.57 18.48 -0.60
N PHE A 76 -0.66 18.51 -0.08
CA PHE A 76 -1.77 17.77 -0.67
C PHE A 76 -2.05 18.22 -2.10
N ILE A 77 -2.25 19.53 -2.32
CA ILE A 77 -2.58 20.08 -3.63
C ILE A 77 -1.43 19.84 -4.62
N PHE A 78 -0.19 20.20 -4.24
CA PHE A 78 0.96 20.04 -5.12
C PHE A 78 1.14 18.57 -5.54
N GLN A 79 1.16 17.63 -4.59
CA GLN A 79 1.43 16.23 -4.89
C GLN A 79 0.29 15.57 -5.70
N MET A 80 -0.96 15.92 -5.42
CA MET A 80 -2.10 15.42 -6.19
C MET A 80 -2.16 16.06 -7.59
N CYS A 81 -1.97 17.37 -7.72
CA CYS A 81 -1.94 18.04 -9.02
C CYS A 81 -0.78 17.54 -9.89
N TYR A 82 0.40 17.32 -9.30
CA TYR A 82 1.54 16.73 -9.99
C TYR A 82 1.19 15.33 -10.51
N LEU A 83 0.68 14.45 -9.64
CA LEU A 83 0.26 13.10 -10.04
C LEU A 83 -0.81 13.11 -11.15
N MET A 84 -1.83 13.97 -11.04
CA MET A 84 -2.91 14.06 -12.04
C MET A 84 -2.42 14.60 -13.38
N THR A 85 -1.56 15.61 -13.36
CA THR A 85 -0.95 16.16 -14.57
C THR A 85 -0.15 15.07 -15.28
N GLU A 86 0.61 14.27 -14.53
CA GLU A 86 1.43 13.22 -15.11
C GLU A 86 0.60 12.04 -15.61
N TYR A 87 -0.50 11.68 -14.95
CA TYR A 87 -1.44 10.73 -15.52
C TYR A 87 -2.02 11.21 -16.85
N TYR A 88 -2.37 12.49 -16.97
CA TYR A 88 -2.86 13.07 -18.22
C TYR A 88 -1.79 13.09 -19.31
N MET A 89 -0.58 13.57 -18.98
CA MET A 89 0.52 13.69 -19.95
C MET A 89 1.08 12.34 -20.38
N THR A 90 0.95 11.33 -19.53
CA THR A 90 1.44 9.97 -19.79
C THR A 90 0.30 8.99 -20.03
N GLU A 91 -0.90 9.42 -20.43
CA GLU A 91 -1.98 8.50 -20.78
C GLU A 91 -1.66 7.76 -22.10
N THR A 92 -1.91 6.45 -22.16
CA THR A 92 -1.85 5.67 -23.41
C THR A 92 -3.09 4.81 -23.55
N ASN A 93 -3.48 4.51 -24.80
CA ASN A 93 -4.61 3.62 -25.11
C ASN A 93 -4.37 2.16 -24.69
N THR A 94 -3.14 1.81 -24.30
CA THR A 94 -2.76 0.51 -23.76
C THR A 94 -2.27 0.65 -22.32
N TYR A 95 -2.51 -0.39 -21.51
CA TYR A 95 -1.98 -0.47 -20.15
C TYR A 95 -0.45 -0.57 -20.22
N ASP A 96 0.22 0.52 -19.87
CA ASP A 96 1.67 0.63 -19.89
C ASP A 96 2.20 0.90 -18.48
N ILE A 97 3.32 0.27 -18.14
CA ILE A 97 3.92 0.32 -16.81
C ILE A 97 4.82 1.53 -16.76
N LYS A 98 4.29 2.65 -16.26
CA LYS A 98 4.98 3.94 -16.24
C LYS A 98 5.52 4.27 -14.85
N TRP A 99 6.41 5.24 -14.82
CA TRP A 99 6.99 5.80 -13.60
C TRP A 99 5.93 6.41 -12.66
N THR A 100 4.72 6.67 -13.15
CA THR A 100 3.59 7.13 -12.35
C THR A 100 3.08 6.06 -11.36
N ILE A 101 3.39 4.77 -11.58
CA ILE A 101 3.05 3.67 -10.65
C ILE A 101 3.73 3.82 -9.28
N PRO A 102 5.08 3.92 -9.17
CA PRO A 102 5.69 4.24 -7.88
C PRO A 102 5.32 5.65 -7.39
N HIS A 103 5.06 6.58 -8.31
CA HIS A 103 4.73 7.96 -7.96
C HIS A 103 3.41 8.07 -7.19
N CYS A 104 2.39 7.26 -7.49
CA CYS A 104 1.13 7.31 -6.76
C CYS A 104 1.31 6.96 -5.27
N VAL A 105 2.18 6.00 -4.93
CA VAL A 105 2.51 5.66 -3.54
C VAL A 105 3.35 6.76 -2.89
N LEU A 106 4.29 7.35 -3.65
CA LEU A 106 5.09 8.50 -3.22
C LEU A 106 4.19 9.69 -2.84
N THR A 107 3.17 10.01 -3.64
CA THR A 107 2.17 11.06 -3.33
C THR A 107 1.56 10.84 -1.94
N LEU A 108 1.11 9.62 -1.63
CA LEU A 108 0.56 9.30 -0.30
C LEU A 108 1.59 9.47 0.82
N ARG A 109 2.85 9.08 0.58
CA ARG A 109 3.93 9.24 1.56
C ARG A 109 4.22 10.70 1.86
N LEU A 110 4.35 11.54 0.84
CA LEU A 110 4.70 12.95 1.01
C LEU A 110 3.58 13.75 1.65
N VAL A 111 2.32 13.51 1.25
CA VAL A 111 1.14 14.08 1.92
C VAL A 111 1.04 13.60 3.37
N GLY A 112 1.29 12.31 3.61
CA GLY A 112 1.33 11.75 4.96
C GLY A 112 2.37 12.42 5.85
N GLN A 113 3.57 12.71 5.34
CA GLN A 113 4.62 13.41 6.09
C GLN A 113 4.16 14.79 6.58
N ALA A 114 3.43 15.55 5.75
CA ALA A 114 2.90 16.85 6.17
C ALA A 114 1.85 16.72 7.27
N PHE A 115 0.94 15.75 7.15
CA PHE A 115 -0.02 15.44 8.20
C PHE A 115 0.65 15.00 9.51
N ASP A 116 1.66 14.14 9.44
CA ASP A 116 2.38 13.62 10.59
C ASP A 116 3.14 14.74 11.33
N VAL A 117 3.74 15.69 10.61
CA VAL A 117 4.41 16.86 11.20
C VAL A 117 3.39 17.83 11.83
N LEU A 118 2.23 18.07 11.18
CA LEU A 118 1.15 18.87 11.76
C LEU A 118 0.62 18.23 13.06
N ASP A 119 0.40 16.93 13.07
CA ASP A 119 -0.07 16.25 14.26
C ASP A 119 0.97 16.30 15.39
N GLY A 120 2.26 16.33 15.04
CA GLY A 120 3.37 16.46 16.00
C GLY A 120 3.46 17.80 16.74
N THR A 121 2.74 18.84 16.30
CA THR A 121 2.67 20.13 17.03
C THR A 121 1.51 20.22 18.02
N ARG A 122 0.60 19.24 17.99
CA ARG A 122 -0.62 19.23 18.80
C ARG A 122 -0.43 18.49 20.12
N ASN A 123 -1.28 18.78 21.09
CA ASN A 123 -1.30 18.05 22.35
C ASN A 123 -1.68 16.58 22.11
N ASN A 124 -0.92 15.66 22.72
CA ASN A 124 -1.12 14.23 22.54
C ASN A 124 -2.55 13.76 22.93
N SER A 125 -3.17 14.41 23.92
CA SER A 125 -4.55 14.13 24.37
C SER A 125 -5.63 14.46 23.33
N GLU A 126 -5.36 15.36 22.39
CA GLU A 126 -6.30 15.74 21.32
C GLU A 126 -6.21 14.83 20.10
N LEU A 127 -5.12 14.07 20.00
CA LEU A 127 -4.85 13.19 18.86
C LEU A 127 -5.55 11.86 19.04
N SER A 128 -6.09 11.32 17.95
CA SER A 128 -6.54 9.93 17.93
C SER A 128 -5.35 8.98 18.05
N LYS A 129 -5.57 7.75 18.54
CA LYS A 129 -4.50 6.74 18.71
C LYS A 129 -3.62 6.54 17.47
N ASP A 130 -4.22 6.59 16.28
CA ASP A 130 -3.47 6.44 15.02
C ASP A 130 -2.57 7.66 14.77
N GLN A 131 -3.03 8.86 15.09
CA GLN A 131 -2.24 10.10 14.94
C GLN A 131 -1.09 10.11 15.93
N GLN A 132 -1.34 9.72 17.19
CA GLN A 132 -0.29 9.59 18.20
C GLN A 132 0.81 8.61 17.74
N ALA A 133 0.44 7.53 17.06
CA ALA A 133 1.39 6.53 16.58
C ALA A 133 2.25 7.00 15.38
N GLN A 134 1.81 8.01 14.64
CA GLN A 134 2.47 8.49 13.41
C GLN A 134 3.06 9.90 13.54
N ALA A 135 2.63 10.69 14.52
CA ALA A 135 3.04 12.06 14.74
C ALA A 135 4.57 12.22 14.79
N LEU A 136 5.05 13.24 14.09
CA LEU A 136 6.47 13.61 14.00
C LEU A 136 6.68 14.93 14.73
N THR A 137 7.25 14.86 15.93
CA THR A 137 7.52 16.05 16.77
C THR A 137 8.67 16.93 16.25
N LYS A 138 9.36 16.49 15.20
CA LYS A 138 10.45 17.20 14.55
C LYS A 138 10.29 17.08 13.04
N VAL A 139 10.69 18.13 12.32
CA VAL A 139 10.77 18.10 10.87
C VAL A 139 11.80 17.03 10.47
N PRO A 140 11.42 16.05 9.63
CA PRO A 140 12.38 15.06 9.14
C PRO A 140 13.39 15.71 8.20
N SER A 141 14.63 15.25 8.25
CA SER A 141 15.67 15.65 7.32
C SER A 141 15.35 15.22 5.89
N LEU A 142 15.94 15.89 4.90
CA LEU A 142 15.80 15.50 3.49
C LEU A 142 16.21 14.04 3.25
N LEU A 143 17.22 13.56 3.99
CA LEU A 143 17.72 12.19 3.91
C LEU A 143 16.70 11.17 4.43
N GLU A 144 16.02 11.48 5.54
CA GLU A 144 14.94 10.66 6.09
C GLU A 144 13.74 10.61 5.15
N CYS A 145 13.33 11.76 4.59
CA CYS A 145 12.26 11.85 3.60
C CYS A 145 12.57 11.01 2.35
N ALA A 146 13.77 11.19 1.79
CA ALA A 146 14.20 10.48 0.59
C ALA A 146 14.34 8.97 0.85
N GLY A 147 14.96 8.56 1.95
CA GLY A 147 15.13 7.14 2.27
C GLY A 147 13.80 6.43 2.54
N HIS A 148 12.81 7.12 3.12
CA HIS A 148 11.46 6.59 3.24
C HIS A 148 10.81 6.34 1.89
N VAL A 149 10.90 7.31 0.96
CA VAL A 149 10.33 7.17 -0.38
C VAL A 149 11.04 6.08 -1.17
N PHE A 150 12.37 6.07 -1.16
CA PHE A 150 13.20 5.15 -1.94
C PHE A 150 13.48 3.81 -1.25
N TYR A 151 12.82 3.47 -0.14
CA TYR A 151 13.03 2.16 0.48
C TYR A 151 12.78 1.02 -0.53
N PRO A 152 13.81 0.21 -0.87
CA PRO A 152 13.80 -0.62 -2.08
C PRO A 152 12.70 -1.69 -2.09
N GLY A 153 12.34 -2.23 -0.93
CA GLY A 153 11.28 -3.25 -0.81
C GLY A 153 9.87 -2.73 -1.07
N SER A 154 9.68 -1.42 -1.17
CA SER A 154 8.36 -0.80 -1.30
C SER A 154 8.28 0.33 -2.32
N PHE A 155 9.40 0.70 -2.93
CA PHE A 155 9.48 1.85 -3.84
C PHE A 155 8.55 1.71 -5.05
N LEU A 156 8.52 0.52 -5.68
CA LEU A 156 7.82 0.31 -6.94
C LEU A 156 6.29 0.39 -6.84
N ILE A 157 5.69 -0.27 -5.84
CA ILE A 157 4.22 -0.44 -5.74
C ILE A 157 3.70 -0.37 -4.30
N GLY A 158 4.52 0.10 -3.36
CA GLY A 158 4.28 -0.09 -1.93
C GLY A 158 4.81 -1.43 -1.42
N PRO A 159 4.52 -1.79 -0.15
CA PRO A 159 3.43 -1.26 0.67
C PRO A 159 3.57 0.19 1.13
N GLN A 160 2.43 0.84 1.36
CA GLN A 160 2.36 2.17 1.97
C GLN A 160 2.61 2.03 3.49
N TYR A 161 3.39 2.93 4.09
CA TYR A 161 3.49 3.07 5.54
C TYR A 161 3.93 4.50 5.90
N SER A 162 3.80 4.89 7.18
CA SER A 162 4.18 6.23 7.63
C SER A 162 5.70 6.41 7.71
N LEU A 163 6.14 7.67 7.62
CA LEU A 163 7.56 7.99 7.83
C LEU A 163 8.01 7.58 9.24
N LYS A 164 7.15 7.75 10.24
CA LYS A 164 7.43 7.30 11.61
C LYS A 164 7.77 5.81 11.70
N ARG A 165 7.05 4.94 10.99
CA ARG A 165 7.37 3.50 10.92
C ARG A 165 8.74 3.24 10.30
N TYR A 166 9.07 3.96 9.23
CA TYR A 166 10.38 3.86 8.59
C TYR A 166 11.51 4.29 9.54
N LEU A 167 11.34 5.39 10.28
CA LEU A 167 12.32 5.86 11.26
C LEU A 167 12.47 4.89 12.45
N ASP A 168 11.36 4.33 12.92
CA ASP A 168 11.36 3.30 13.95
C ASP A 168 12.09 2.04 13.48
N PHE A 169 11.97 1.68 12.20
CA PHE A 169 12.74 0.59 11.59
C PHE A 169 14.25 0.90 11.53
N VAL A 170 14.64 2.06 11.00
CA VAL A 170 16.05 2.45 10.86
C VAL A 170 16.75 2.59 12.21
N SER A 171 16.04 3.11 13.22
CA SER A 171 16.55 3.22 14.60
C SER A 171 16.65 1.87 15.33
N GLY A 172 16.17 0.78 14.71
CA GLY A 172 16.26 -0.55 15.27
C GLY A 172 15.19 -0.88 16.31
N LYS A 173 14.10 -0.10 16.43
CA LYS A 173 13.00 -0.35 17.38
C LYS A 173 12.32 -1.70 17.19
N PHE A 174 12.41 -2.28 16.00
CA PHE A 174 11.87 -3.60 15.67
C PHE A 174 12.87 -4.75 15.87
N SER A 175 14.06 -4.47 16.40
CA SER A 175 15.08 -5.49 16.68
C SER A 175 14.73 -6.29 17.94
N GLU A 176 15.15 -7.55 18.00
CA GLU A 176 15.09 -8.38 19.21
C GLU A 176 16.52 -8.70 19.65
N ASP A 177 16.85 -8.40 20.90
CA ASP A 177 18.19 -8.63 21.50
C ASP A 177 19.34 -8.05 20.67
N GLY A 178 19.14 -6.84 20.12
CA GLY A 178 20.12 -6.17 19.27
C GLY A 178 20.32 -6.80 17.89
N LYS A 179 19.54 -7.82 17.53
CA LYS A 179 19.58 -8.51 16.25
C LYS A 179 18.36 -8.16 15.40
N PRO A 180 18.45 -8.26 14.07
CA PRO A 180 17.27 -8.13 13.23
C PRO A 180 16.22 -9.17 13.65
N PRO A 181 14.92 -8.82 13.63
CA PRO A 181 13.88 -9.72 14.13
C PRO A 181 13.84 -11.02 13.32
N PRO A 182 13.31 -12.14 13.86
CA PRO A 182 13.35 -13.48 13.23
C PRO A 182 12.37 -13.59 12.05
N SER A 183 12.62 -12.80 11.01
CA SER A 183 11.70 -12.52 9.91
C SER A 183 12.02 -13.26 8.63
N VAL A 184 13.14 -13.99 8.55
CA VAL A 184 13.59 -14.66 7.32
C VAL A 184 12.54 -15.66 6.84
N GLY A 185 12.09 -16.57 7.70
CA GLY A 185 11.07 -17.56 7.34
C GLY A 185 9.75 -16.91 6.91
N ALA A 186 9.32 -15.84 7.60
CA ALA A 186 8.11 -15.11 7.24
C ALA A 186 8.23 -14.39 5.89
N GLY A 187 9.38 -13.75 5.62
CA GLY A 187 9.65 -13.09 4.34
C GLY A 187 9.71 -14.06 3.16
N ILE A 188 10.38 -15.21 3.33
CA ILE A 188 10.42 -16.27 2.31
C ILE A 188 9.04 -16.89 2.10
N ASN A 189 8.25 -17.11 3.16
CA ASN A 189 6.88 -17.59 3.01
C ASN A 189 6.03 -16.64 2.15
N ARG A 190 6.14 -15.31 2.37
CA ARG A 190 5.48 -14.34 1.50
C ARG A 190 5.96 -14.44 0.05
N LEU A 191 7.27 -14.54 -0.19
CA LEU A 191 7.80 -14.76 -1.54
C LEU A 191 7.16 -15.97 -2.22
N LEU A 192 7.11 -17.12 -1.54
CA LEU A 192 6.55 -18.37 -2.08
C LEU A 192 5.06 -18.24 -2.38
N ILE A 193 4.28 -17.63 -1.49
CA ILE A 193 2.85 -17.37 -1.73
C ILE A 193 2.69 -16.47 -2.96
N GLY A 194 3.47 -15.39 -3.06
CA GLY A 194 3.44 -14.47 -4.20
C GLY A 194 3.77 -15.17 -5.52
N LEU A 195 4.79 -16.03 -5.54
CA LEU A 195 5.14 -16.86 -6.69
C LEU A 195 4.01 -17.82 -7.07
N GLY A 196 3.31 -18.40 -6.09
CA GLY A 196 2.11 -19.21 -6.33
C GLY A 196 1.01 -18.44 -7.05
N TYR A 197 0.71 -17.21 -6.61
CA TYR A 197 -0.25 -16.33 -7.29
C TYR A 197 0.17 -15.96 -8.72
N VAL A 198 1.47 -15.70 -8.96
CA VAL A 198 1.98 -15.50 -10.33
C VAL A 198 1.71 -16.74 -11.17
N GLY A 199 1.99 -17.94 -10.65
CA GLY A 199 1.74 -19.19 -11.36
C GLY A 199 0.27 -19.36 -11.76
N ILE A 200 -0.65 -19.12 -10.82
CA ILE A 200 -2.10 -19.17 -11.09
C ILE A 200 -2.50 -18.14 -12.14
N TYR A 201 -1.99 -16.90 -12.05
CA TYR A 201 -2.24 -15.87 -13.04
C TYR A 201 -1.76 -16.28 -14.43
N GLN A 202 -0.52 -16.78 -14.55
CA GLN A 202 0.05 -17.18 -15.85
C GLN A 202 -0.76 -18.29 -16.50
N VAL A 203 -1.13 -19.33 -15.73
CA VAL A 203 -1.98 -20.42 -16.24
C VAL A 203 -3.35 -19.88 -16.63
N GLY A 204 -4.00 -19.08 -15.77
CA GLY A 204 -5.31 -18.51 -16.07
C GLY A 204 -5.32 -17.61 -17.31
N ASN A 205 -4.27 -16.81 -17.49
CA ASN A 205 -4.12 -15.89 -18.61
C ASN A 205 -3.88 -16.61 -19.96
N ILE A 206 -3.48 -17.88 -19.97
CA ILE A 206 -3.44 -18.70 -21.20
C ILE A 206 -4.86 -18.92 -21.74
N PHE A 207 -5.84 -19.11 -20.83
CA PHE A 207 -7.21 -19.45 -21.20
C PHE A 207 -8.14 -18.23 -21.29
N ILE A 208 -7.98 -17.26 -20.39
CA ILE A 208 -8.85 -16.09 -20.26
C ILE A 208 -8.00 -14.83 -20.28
N ASN A 209 -7.61 -14.40 -21.48
CA ASN A 209 -6.88 -13.15 -21.71
C ASN A 209 -7.81 -12.05 -22.26
N ASN A 210 -7.27 -10.84 -22.38
CA ASN A 210 -8.02 -9.69 -22.90
C ASN A 210 -8.56 -9.93 -24.32
N ASP A 211 -7.78 -10.57 -25.19
CA ASP A 211 -8.18 -10.84 -26.59
C ASP A 211 -9.39 -11.76 -26.66
N TYR A 212 -9.44 -12.77 -25.78
CA TYR A 212 -10.60 -13.65 -25.65
C TYR A 212 -11.85 -12.86 -25.22
N LEU A 213 -11.73 -11.97 -24.22
CA LEU A 213 -12.87 -11.21 -23.69
C LEU A 213 -13.48 -10.21 -24.70
N ILE A 214 -12.68 -9.70 -25.62
CA ILE A 214 -13.15 -8.80 -26.70
C ILE A 214 -13.42 -9.56 -28.01
N GLY A 215 -13.15 -10.86 -28.03
CA GLY A 215 -13.23 -11.69 -29.22
C GLY A 215 -14.64 -12.21 -29.52
N PRO A 216 -14.87 -12.70 -30.77
CA PRO A 216 -16.17 -13.24 -31.19
C PRO A 216 -16.59 -14.46 -30.36
N SER A 217 -15.64 -15.27 -29.88
CA SER A 217 -15.92 -16.45 -29.06
C SER A 217 -16.58 -16.10 -27.73
N PHE A 218 -16.15 -15.02 -27.06
CA PHE A 218 -16.81 -14.53 -25.85
C PHE A 218 -18.14 -13.86 -26.18
N ALA A 219 -18.20 -13.09 -27.28
CA ALA A 219 -19.43 -12.43 -27.72
C ALA A 219 -20.56 -13.42 -28.03
N ALA A 220 -20.24 -14.62 -28.52
CA ALA A 220 -21.19 -15.69 -28.81
C ALA A 220 -21.76 -16.40 -27.57
N LEU A 221 -21.17 -16.21 -26.38
CA LEU A 221 -21.63 -16.89 -25.16
C LEU A 221 -23.02 -16.38 -24.72
N PRO A 222 -23.88 -17.27 -24.17
CA PRO A 222 -25.06 -16.87 -23.43
C PRO A 222 -24.73 -15.90 -22.28
N LEU A 223 -25.67 -15.02 -21.94
CA LEU A 223 -25.47 -13.96 -20.96
C LEU A 223 -24.95 -14.47 -19.60
N TRP A 224 -25.47 -15.60 -19.10
CA TRP A 224 -25.03 -16.18 -17.83
C TRP A 224 -23.56 -16.65 -17.87
N GLN A 225 -23.11 -17.19 -19.00
CA GLN A 225 -21.72 -17.60 -19.20
C GLN A 225 -20.81 -16.38 -19.24
N LYS A 226 -21.25 -15.29 -19.89
CA LYS A 226 -20.51 -14.02 -19.87
C LYS A 226 -20.29 -13.51 -18.44
N PHE A 227 -21.30 -13.58 -17.57
CA PHE A 227 -21.13 -13.19 -16.16
C PHE A 227 -20.09 -14.06 -15.43
N VAL A 228 -20.16 -15.39 -15.59
CA VAL A 228 -19.22 -16.32 -14.95
C VAL A 228 -17.80 -16.09 -15.46
N VAL A 229 -17.62 -16.05 -16.78
CA VAL A 229 -16.32 -15.89 -17.43
C VAL A 229 -15.71 -14.53 -17.08
N THR A 230 -16.47 -13.44 -17.12
CA THR A 230 -15.98 -12.10 -16.72
C THR A 230 -15.58 -12.07 -15.25
N GLY A 231 -16.34 -12.71 -14.36
CA GLY A 231 -15.98 -12.80 -12.95
C GLY A 231 -14.67 -13.57 -12.71
N LEU A 232 -14.50 -14.70 -13.39
CA LEU A 232 -13.25 -15.48 -13.36
C LEU A 232 -12.08 -14.70 -13.96
N ALA A 233 -12.30 -14.05 -15.11
CA ALA A 233 -11.30 -13.20 -15.75
C ALA A 233 -10.83 -12.09 -14.82
N GLY A 234 -11.76 -11.37 -14.18
CA GLY A 234 -11.45 -10.32 -13.23
C GLY A 234 -10.60 -10.83 -12.07
N ARG A 235 -10.93 -12.00 -11.51
CA ARG A 235 -10.16 -12.63 -10.42
C ARG A 235 -8.75 -13.04 -10.86
N ILE A 236 -8.62 -13.67 -12.02
CA ILE A 236 -7.32 -14.07 -12.59
C ILE A 236 -6.46 -12.82 -12.83
N MET A 237 -7.02 -11.80 -13.47
CA MET A 237 -6.30 -10.54 -13.74
C MET A 237 -5.87 -9.83 -12.45
N LEU A 238 -6.68 -9.91 -11.39
CA LEU A 238 -6.36 -9.35 -10.07
C LEU A 238 -5.16 -10.06 -9.43
N TYR A 239 -5.00 -11.37 -9.63
CA TYR A 239 -3.89 -12.14 -9.07
C TYR A 239 -2.52 -11.67 -9.53
N LYS A 240 -2.41 -11.04 -10.72
CA LYS A 240 -1.17 -10.38 -11.15
C LYS A 240 -0.75 -9.29 -10.14
N TYR A 241 -1.68 -8.49 -9.64
CA TYR A 241 -1.39 -7.41 -8.68
C TYR A 241 -1.20 -7.94 -7.25
N VAL A 242 -2.05 -8.88 -6.84
CA VAL A 242 -1.93 -9.55 -5.53
C VAL A 242 -0.55 -10.20 -5.39
N SER A 243 -0.08 -10.86 -6.44
CA SER A 243 1.22 -11.52 -6.44
C SER A 243 2.37 -10.56 -6.17
N VAL A 244 2.45 -9.45 -6.92
CA VAL A 244 3.57 -8.50 -6.80
C VAL A 244 3.55 -7.76 -5.46
N TRP A 245 2.36 -7.46 -4.92
CA TRP A 245 2.26 -6.92 -3.56
C TRP A 245 2.74 -7.91 -2.51
N ILE A 246 2.36 -9.19 -2.62
CA ILE A 246 2.81 -10.21 -1.68
C ILE A 246 4.35 -10.40 -1.77
N VAL A 247 4.92 -10.38 -2.97
CA VAL A 247 6.39 -10.43 -3.15
C VAL A 247 7.06 -9.20 -2.52
N ALA A 248 6.54 -7.99 -2.73
CA ALA A 248 7.09 -6.76 -2.16
C ALA A 248 7.05 -6.78 -0.62
N GLU A 249 5.93 -7.19 -0.03
CA GLU A 249 5.79 -7.38 1.41
C GLU A 249 6.76 -8.39 1.99
N GLY A 250 7.08 -9.47 1.26
CA GLY A 250 8.05 -10.45 1.72
C GLY A 250 9.46 -9.85 1.85
N SER A 251 9.84 -8.95 0.94
CA SER A 251 11.11 -8.20 1.06
C SER A 251 11.10 -7.22 2.25
N CYS A 252 9.97 -6.56 2.49
CA CYS A 252 9.77 -5.70 3.67
C CYS A 252 9.83 -6.51 4.98
N THR A 253 9.20 -7.67 4.99
CA THR A 253 9.20 -8.60 6.13
C THR A 253 10.61 -9.11 6.39
N LEU A 254 11.32 -9.56 5.36
CA LEU A 254 12.70 -10.04 5.46
C LEU A 254 13.63 -9.00 6.10
N ALA A 255 13.51 -7.73 5.71
CA ALA A 255 14.26 -6.64 6.31
C ALA A 255 13.85 -6.35 7.77
N GLY A 256 12.57 -6.55 8.11
CA GLY A 256 12.03 -6.42 9.46
C GLY A 256 11.09 -5.23 9.68
N ILE A 257 10.92 -4.35 8.68
CA ILE A 257 10.02 -3.18 8.79
C ILE A 257 8.55 -3.56 8.99
N SER A 258 8.15 -4.78 8.58
CA SER A 258 6.79 -5.28 8.74
C SER A 258 6.48 -5.82 10.14
N TYR A 259 7.46 -5.84 11.06
CA TYR A 259 7.24 -6.32 12.43
C TYR A 259 6.24 -5.44 13.18
N ASN A 260 5.34 -6.08 13.93
CA ASN A 260 4.30 -5.39 14.69
C ASN A 260 4.05 -6.04 16.07
N GLY A 261 5.13 -6.50 16.70
CA GLY A 261 5.10 -7.16 18.01
C GLY A 261 4.66 -8.62 17.97
N LYS A 262 4.34 -9.19 19.13
CA LYS A 262 3.89 -10.59 19.28
C LYS A 262 2.40 -10.68 19.56
N GLU A 263 1.78 -11.78 19.15
CA GLU A 263 0.44 -12.18 19.56
C GLU A 263 0.46 -12.73 21.00
N PRO A 264 -0.71 -12.88 21.66
CA PRO A 264 -0.79 -13.47 23.01
C PRO A 264 -0.16 -14.88 23.11
N ASN A 265 -0.17 -15.64 22.01
CA ASN A 265 0.47 -16.96 21.91
C ASN A 265 2.00 -16.92 21.71
N GLY A 266 2.60 -15.72 21.66
CA GLY A 266 4.03 -15.51 21.45
C GLY A 266 4.49 -15.42 19.98
N LYS A 267 3.60 -15.65 19.01
CA LYS A 267 3.94 -15.59 17.58
C LYS A 267 4.18 -14.16 17.10
N HIS A 268 5.20 -13.95 16.28
CA HIS A 268 5.50 -12.64 15.69
C HIS A 268 4.44 -12.22 14.66
N LYS A 269 3.97 -10.98 14.77
CA LYS A 269 3.08 -10.34 13.79
C LYS A 269 3.90 -9.62 12.73
N TRP A 270 3.61 -9.95 11.46
CA TRP A 270 4.26 -9.36 10.28
C TRP A 270 3.29 -8.51 9.45
N ASN A 271 2.30 -7.89 10.11
CA ASN A 271 1.24 -7.14 9.44
C ASN A 271 1.52 -5.63 9.33
N GLY A 272 2.71 -5.17 9.71
CA GLY A 272 3.09 -3.75 9.68
C GLY A 272 3.21 -3.15 8.29
N CYS A 273 3.35 -3.99 7.26
CA CYS A 273 3.33 -3.60 5.85
C CYS A 273 2.43 -4.53 5.02
N GLU A 274 1.46 -5.21 5.63
CA GLU A 274 0.61 -6.16 4.91
C GLU A 274 -0.43 -5.42 4.07
N ASN A 275 -0.32 -5.46 2.74
CA ASN A 275 -1.33 -5.04 1.79
C ASN A 275 -2.39 -6.13 1.56
N ILE A 276 -1.98 -7.40 1.49
CA ILE A 276 -2.89 -8.53 1.22
C ILE A 276 -2.98 -9.49 2.41
N HIS A 277 -4.12 -9.52 3.09
CA HIS A 277 -4.43 -10.56 4.06
C HIS A 277 -5.05 -11.79 3.38
N VAL A 278 -4.18 -12.70 2.91
CA VAL A 278 -4.51 -13.84 2.03
C VAL A 278 -5.70 -14.67 2.50
N PRO A 279 -5.81 -15.10 3.78
CA PRO A 279 -6.92 -15.95 4.20
C PRO A 279 -8.29 -15.28 4.08
N THR A 280 -8.38 -14.00 4.44
CA THR A 280 -9.63 -13.23 4.33
C THR A 280 -9.95 -12.91 2.88
N PHE A 281 -8.93 -12.62 2.07
CA PHE A 281 -9.09 -12.32 0.66
C PHE A 281 -9.66 -13.51 -0.12
N GLU A 282 -9.09 -14.72 0.06
CA GLU A 282 -9.54 -15.91 -0.66
C GLU A 282 -10.91 -16.43 -0.21
N LYS A 283 -11.25 -16.21 1.07
CA LYS A 283 -12.51 -16.67 1.68
C LYS A 283 -13.56 -15.55 1.78
N ALA A 284 -13.36 -14.43 1.09
CA ALA A 284 -14.26 -13.30 1.15
C ALA A 284 -15.64 -13.65 0.56
N TYR A 285 -16.66 -13.57 1.40
CA TYR A 285 -18.08 -13.71 1.01
C TYR A 285 -18.88 -12.42 1.22
N LYS A 286 -18.21 -11.34 1.64
CA LYS A 286 -18.75 -9.99 1.82
C LYS A 286 -17.82 -9.00 1.14
N PHE A 287 -18.36 -7.91 0.63
CA PHE A 287 -17.57 -6.82 0.07
C PHE A 287 -16.66 -6.19 1.13
N GLY A 288 -17.14 -6.05 2.37
CA GLY A 288 -16.31 -5.59 3.49
C GLY A 288 -15.08 -6.46 3.77
N HIS A 289 -15.12 -7.78 3.47
CA HIS A 289 -13.94 -8.64 3.58
C HIS A 289 -12.90 -8.33 2.52
N ILE A 290 -13.31 -7.97 1.30
CA ILE A 290 -12.38 -7.55 0.24
C ILE A 290 -11.67 -6.27 0.67
N ILE A 291 -12.40 -5.23 1.12
CA ILE A 291 -11.79 -3.96 1.60
C ILE A 291 -10.82 -4.21 2.78
N ALA A 292 -11.20 -5.10 3.71
CA ALA A 292 -10.37 -5.39 4.89
C ALA A 292 -9.11 -6.23 4.58
N SER A 293 -9.02 -6.83 3.40
CA SER A 293 -7.96 -7.77 3.03
C SER A 293 -7.14 -7.37 1.81
N PHE A 294 -7.63 -6.47 0.96
CA PHE A 294 -6.98 -6.01 -0.25
C PHE A 294 -6.46 -4.58 -0.10
N ASN A 295 -5.22 -4.33 -0.54
CA ASN A 295 -4.55 -3.02 -0.45
C ASN A 295 -4.68 -2.34 0.93
N LYS A 296 -4.55 -3.14 2.00
CA LYS A 296 -4.82 -2.75 3.39
C LYS A 296 -4.03 -1.53 3.84
N CYS A 297 -2.77 -1.38 3.45
CA CYS A 297 -1.98 -0.22 3.86
C CYS A 297 -2.53 1.08 3.28
N THR A 298 -2.93 1.08 2.00
CA THR A 298 -3.57 2.24 1.36
C THR A 298 -4.92 2.54 2.01
N ASN A 299 -5.72 1.50 2.28
CA ASN A 299 -7.00 1.66 2.99
C ASN A 299 -6.80 2.24 4.41
N ALA A 300 -5.76 1.80 5.12
CA ALA A 300 -5.40 2.35 6.43
C ALA A 300 -4.96 3.83 6.31
N TRP A 301 -4.17 4.17 5.29
CA TRP A 301 -3.77 5.55 5.02
C TRP A 301 -4.96 6.45 4.74
N VAL A 302 -5.90 6.04 3.88
CA VAL A 302 -7.11 6.82 3.55
C VAL A 302 -8.04 6.93 4.75
N ALA A 303 -8.20 5.83 5.50
CA ALA A 303 -8.97 5.84 6.73
C ALA A 303 -8.41 6.87 7.73
N HIS A 304 -7.08 6.93 7.86
CA HIS A 304 -6.38 7.82 8.77
C HIS A 304 -6.40 9.27 8.29
N ASN A 305 -5.92 9.53 7.07
CA ASN A 305 -5.62 10.87 6.55
C ASN A 305 -6.78 11.56 5.85
N VAL A 306 -7.83 10.83 5.47
CA VAL A 306 -9.01 11.43 4.81
C VAL A 306 -10.26 11.20 5.66
N TYR A 307 -10.70 9.94 5.78
CA TYR A 307 -11.99 9.63 6.42
C TYR A 307 -12.07 10.11 7.87
N LYS A 308 -11.10 9.76 8.73
CA LYS A 308 -11.13 10.15 10.16
C LYS A 308 -10.87 11.64 10.37
N ARG A 309 -10.18 12.33 9.45
CA ARG A 309 -9.97 13.78 9.54
C ARG A 309 -11.23 14.57 9.18
N LEU A 310 -12.15 13.99 8.40
CA LEU A 310 -13.45 14.58 8.07
C LEU A 310 -14.54 14.36 9.15
N LYS A 311 -14.18 13.86 10.34
CA LYS A 311 -15.13 13.65 11.45
C LYS A 311 -15.86 14.91 11.89
N PHE A 312 -15.26 16.09 11.73
CA PHE A 312 -15.89 17.37 12.07
C PHE A 312 -17.17 17.66 11.26
N LEU A 313 -17.36 16.99 10.11
CA LEU A 313 -18.59 17.09 9.32
C LEU A 313 -19.78 16.37 9.96
N ASN A 314 -19.55 15.59 11.03
CA ASN A 314 -20.56 14.84 11.77
C ASN A 314 -21.49 13.96 10.91
N ASN A 315 -21.00 13.50 9.75
CA ASN A 315 -21.75 12.65 8.84
C ASN A 315 -20.84 11.56 8.23
N ARG A 316 -21.09 10.31 8.62
CA ARG A 316 -20.32 9.15 8.17
C ARG A 316 -20.38 8.94 6.65
N HIS A 317 -21.52 9.21 6.02
CA HIS A 317 -21.67 9.03 4.57
C HIS A 317 -20.85 10.05 3.79
N ILE A 318 -20.82 11.30 4.26
CA ILE A 318 -19.99 12.35 3.63
C ILE A 318 -18.50 12.01 3.76
N SER A 319 -18.04 11.61 4.96
CA SER A 319 -16.65 11.21 5.16
C SER A 319 -16.28 9.98 4.30
N GLN A 320 -17.18 8.99 4.19
CA GLN A 320 -16.97 7.79 3.37
C GLN A 320 -16.92 8.14 1.88
N PHE A 321 -17.88 8.94 1.40
CA PHE A 321 -17.95 9.38 0.02
C PHE A 321 -16.69 10.16 -0.37
N ALA A 322 -16.25 11.11 0.46
CA ALA A 322 -15.03 11.88 0.21
C ALA A 322 -13.77 11.00 0.17
N ALA A 323 -13.67 9.99 1.04
CA ALA A 323 -12.57 9.04 1.04
C ALA A 323 -12.53 8.18 -0.24
N LEU A 324 -13.70 7.73 -0.72
CA LEU A 324 -13.82 6.95 -1.95
C LEU A 324 -13.61 7.80 -3.20
N LEU A 325 -14.07 9.06 -3.19
CA LEU A 325 -13.79 10.01 -4.25
C LEU A 325 -12.28 10.33 -4.31
N PHE A 326 -11.64 10.51 -3.16
CA PHE A 326 -10.18 10.66 -3.10
C PHE A 326 -9.47 9.45 -3.72
N LEU A 327 -9.89 8.23 -3.38
CA LEU A 327 -9.34 7.02 -3.97
C LEU A 327 -9.54 6.98 -5.49
N ALA A 328 -10.74 7.34 -5.99
CA ALA A 328 -11.00 7.40 -7.42
C ALA A 328 -10.04 8.35 -8.14
N VAL A 329 -9.92 9.59 -7.64
CA VAL A 329 -9.02 10.60 -8.20
C VAL A 329 -7.57 10.14 -8.12
N TRP A 330 -7.13 9.58 -6.98
CA TRP A 330 -5.76 9.10 -6.80
C TRP A 330 -5.37 7.96 -7.75
N HIS A 331 -6.32 7.10 -8.14
CA HIS A 331 -6.07 6.05 -9.14
C HIS A 331 -5.93 6.61 -10.56
N GLY A 332 -6.62 7.72 -10.89
CA GLY A 332 -6.43 8.45 -12.14
C GLY A 332 -7.73 8.95 -12.76
N LEU A 333 -7.65 9.35 -14.04
CA LEU A 333 -8.71 10.10 -14.72
C LEU A 333 -9.73 9.23 -15.45
N HIS A 334 -9.47 7.93 -15.60
CA HIS A 334 -10.38 7.02 -16.30
C HIS A 334 -11.67 6.80 -15.50
N THR A 335 -12.80 6.80 -16.22
CA THR A 335 -14.15 6.65 -15.66
C THR A 335 -14.34 5.35 -14.86
N GLY A 336 -13.61 4.29 -15.21
CA GLY A 336 -13.64 3.01 -14.50
C GLY A 336 -13.30 3.12 -13.01
N TYR A 337 -12.40 4.02 -12.63
CA TYR A 337 -12.06 4.24 -11.22
C TYR A 337 -13.22 4.86 -10.45
N TYR A 338 -13.83 5.91 -11.00
CA TYR A 338 -14.98 6.58 -10.39
C TYR A 338 -16.18 5.64 -10.25
N MET A 339 -16.46 4.83 -11.29
CA MET A 339 -17.51 3.83 -11.23
C MET A 339 -17.22 2.75 -10.18
N CYS A 340 -15.98 2.27 -10.09
CA CYS A 340 -15.57 1.27 -9.09
C CYS A 340 -15.82 1.77 -7.66
N PHE A 341 -15.32 2.95 -7.30
CA PHE A 341 -15.44 3.48 -5.95
C PHE A 341 -16.86 3.98 -5.61
N PHE A 342 -17.63 4.42 -6.61
CA PHE A 342 -19.05 4.71 -6.44
C PHE A 342 -19.86 3.43 -6.18
N LEU A 343 -19.60 2.35 -6.91
CA LEU A 343 -20.21 1.05 -6.66
C LEU A 343 -19.82 0.51 -5.28
N GLU A 344 -18.55 0.65 -4.87
CA GLU A 344 -18.13 0.34 -3.49
C GLU A 344 -18.96 1.10 -2.46
N PHE A 345 -19.20 2.40 -2.65
CA PHE A 345 -20.05 3.19 -1.75
C PHE A 345 -21.46 2.60 -1.65
N ILE A 346 -22.08 2.27 -2.78
CA ILE A 346 -23.43 1.68 -2.80
C ILE A 346 -23.42 0.32 -2.11
N VAL A 347 -22.58 -0.61 -2.56
CA VAL A 347 -22.52 -1.99 -2.06
C VAL A 347 -22.25 -2.01 -0.57
N MET A 348 -21.34 -1.18 -0.06
CA MET A 348 -21.04 -1.11 1.37
C MET A 348 -22.17 -0.55 2.24
N ASN A 349 -23.05 0.29 1.68
CA ASN A 349 -24.22 0.76 2.42
C ASN A 349 -25.34 -0.28 2.38
N VAL A 350 -25.57 -0.90 1.23
CA VAL A 350 -26.54 -1.98 1.06
C VAL A 350 -26.17 -3.20 1.93
N GLU A 351 -24.90 -3.62 1.93
CA GLU A 351 -24.42 -4.78 2.70
C GLU A 351 -24.67 -4.65 4.21
N LYS A 352 -24.75 -3.44 4.76
CA LYS A 352 -25.06 -3.23 6.19
C LYS A 352 -26.47 -3.66 6.56
N ASP A 353 -27.40 -3.59 5.61
CA ASP A 353 -28.81 -3.93 5.81
C ASP A 353 -29.07 -5.43 5.64
N PHE A 354 -28.12 -6.17 5.05
CA PHE A 354 -28.17 -7.61 4.90
C PHE A 354 -27.33 -8.30 5.99
N PRO A 355 -27.97 -8.82 7.08
CA PRO A 355 -27.25 -9.64 8.04
C PRO A 355 -26.64 -10.85 7.33
N SER A 356 -25.48 -11.31 7.82
CA SER A 356 -24.81 -12.47 7.22
C SER A 356 -25.76 -13.67 7.17
N PRO A 357 -25.75 -14.45 6.07
CA PRO A 357 -26.54 -15.67 6.00
C PRO A 357 -26.05 -16.76 6.97
N PHE A 358 -24.85 -16.60 7.54
CA PHE A 358 -24.29 -17.51 8.52
C PHE A 358 -24.67 -17.09 9.95
N PRO A 359 -25.10 -18.03 10.80
CA PRO A 359 -25.32 -17.77 12.22
C PRO A 359 -24.10 -17.12 12.89
N LYS A 360 -24.32 -16.26 13.91
CA LYS A 360 -23.23 -15.58 14.63
C LYS A 360 -22.16 -16.54 15.17
N HIS A 361 -22.54 -17.74 15.62
CA HIS A 361 -21.59 -18.76 16.08
C HIS A 361 -20.70 -19.32 14.96
N PHE A 362 -21.13 -19.34 13.70
CA PHE A 362 -20.29 -19.70 12.55
C PHE A 362 -19.32 -18.55 12.20
N GLN A 363 -19.76 -17.29 12.33
CA GLN A 363 -18.88 -16.13 12.16
C GLN A 363 -17.80 -16.10 13.25
N GLU A 364 -18.18 -16.36 14.50
CA GLU A 364 -17.27 -16.44 15.65
C GLU A 364 -16.40 -17.71 15.62
N ALA A 365 -16.88 -18.83 15.07
CA ALA A 365 -16.06 -20.01 14.82
C ALA A 365 -15.02 -19.75 13.71
N PHE A 366 -15.38 -19.03 12.64
CA PHE A 366 -14.39 -18.62 11.62
C PHE A 366 -13.31 -17.70 12.20
N VAL A 367 -13.67 -16.80 13.11
CA VAL A 367 -12.73 -15.89 13.79
C VAL A 367 -11.91 -16.60 14.88
N SER A 368 -12.52 -17.48 15.68
CA SER A 368 -11.86 -18.17 16.80
C SER A 368 -11.03 -19.39 16.37
N VAL A 369 -11.43 -20.11 15.31
CA VAL A 369 -10.61 -21.14 14.68
C VAL A 369 -9.39 -20.51 14.00
N HIS A 370 -9.49 -19.29 13.46
CA HIS A 370 -8.33 -18.54 12.96
C HIS A 370 -7.36 -18.09 14.05
N GLN A 371 -7.83 -17.79 15.27
CA GLN A 371 -6.96 -17.48 16.42
C GLN A 371 -6.37 -18.73 17.10
N ARG A 372 -6.90 -19.93 16.84
CA ARG A 372 -6.44 -21.19 17.46
C ARG A 372 -5.62 -22.08 16.53
N ILE A 373 -5.65 -21.85 15.20
CA ILE A 373 -4.95 -22.70 14.22
C ILE A 373 -3.70 -22.02 13.62
N PHE A 374 -3.40 -20.76 13.93
CA PHE A 374 -2.18 -20.10 13.45
C PHE A 374 -1.42 -19.32 14.52
#